data_AF-A0A417CD48-F1
#
_entry.id   AF-A0A417CD48-F1
#
_cell.length_a   1.000
_cell.length_b   1.000
_cell.length_c   1.000
_cell.angle_alpha   90.00
_cell.angle_beta   90.00
_cell.angle_gamma   90.00
#
_symmetry.space_group_name_H-M   'P 1'
#
loop_
_entity.id
_entity.type
_entity.pdbx_description
1 polymer ?
#
loop_
_entity_poly.entity_id
_entity_poly.type
_entity_poly.pdbx_seq_one_letter_code
_entity_poly.pdbx_strand_id
1 'polypeptide(L)'
;MFKHKIKKWMILVVSFLLSLSLFTHPVFASENTYARIHFIDTGNSDCIFIQSKEKNILIDAGDNDDEQRIVNYLNQLKVKKIDYLVSTHPDADHCGGLDAAVSNFDIGQAFVSNGSSNSKTYRDFIYSLTNKGLTPAVPLENNKIALDKHNSIQFYNTKATGTGNNLSLVTLLRSGQHKFLFTGDAPKKVEKSILDQLPQVDVLKVSHHGSKTGTSQELLNKIKPQYAVIECGRHNKYHHPNQEVTKRLKKANIKILRTDKKGNIIFKSKNKKLTYKCTKTTSNSGSANVTRDPSDEIKKQEEAKRQAELEAQRQAELQAQQVAQRQAVLQAQQEAQRQAQLQAQQEAQRQAQQQAQQNSTYVYIPRTGSKYHSNPNCSNMKNPTSIPLSQAQSQGYQPCSKCY
;
A
#
# COMPACT_ATOMS: atom_id res chain seq x y z
N MET A 1 -40.28 -70.79 -22.11
CA MET A 1 -39.75 -70.48 -20.75
C MET A 1 -38.52 -69.55 -20.72
N PHE A 2 -37.70 -69.44 -21.78
CA PHE A 2 -36.45 -68.64 -21.75
C PHE A 2 -36.65 -67.10 -21.72
N LYS A 3 -37.66 -66.57 -22.42
CA LYS A 3 -37.90 -65.12 -22.52
C LYS A 3 -38.33 -64.45 -21.19
N HIS A 4 -38.88 -65.20 -20.24
CA HIS A 4 -39.32 -64.67 -18.94
C HIS A 4 -38.18 -64.55 -17.93
N LYS A 5 -37.12 -65.37 -18.03
CA LYS A 5 -35.95 -65.28 -17.15
C LYS A 5 -35.08 -64.05 -17.45
N ILE A 6 -34.98 -63.65 -18.72
CA ILE A 6 -34.17 -62.51 -19.15
C ILE A 6 -34.78 -61.17 -18.69
N LYS A 7 -36.12 -61.02 -18.73
CA LYS A 7 -36.79 -59.81 -18.22
C LYS A 7 -36.60 -59.60 -16.71
N LYS A 8 -36.60 -60.67 -15.90
CA LYS A 8 -36.35 -60.56 -14.45
C LYS A 8 -34.91 -60.16 -14.14
N TRP A 9 -33.93 -60.64 -14.92
CA TRP A 9 -32.53 -60.24 -14.77
C TRP A 9 -32.25 -58.81 -15.25
N MET A 10 -32.89 -58.35 -16.34
CA MET A 10 -32.79 -56.95 -16.76
C MET A 10 -33.36 -55.99 -15.72
N ILE A 11 -34.50 -56.31 -15.08
CA ILE A 11 -35.08 -55.45 -14.03
C ILE A 11 -34.16 -55.38 -12.81
N LEU A 12 -33.55 -56.49 -12.40
CA LEU A 12 -32.60 -56.49 -11.27
C LEU A 12 -31.31 -55.72 -11.57
N VAL A 13 -30.78 -55.79 -12.80
CA VAL A 13 -29.58 -55.04 -13.21
C VAL A 13 -29.87 -53.54 -13.32
N VAL A 14 -31.02 -53.14 -13.86
CA VAL A 14 -31.45 -51.72 -13.90
C VAL A 14 -31.72 -51.18 -12.49
N SER A 15 -32.30 -52.00 -11.59
CA SER A 15 -32.52 -51.63 -10.18
C SER A 15 -31.19 -51.48 -9.42
N PHE A 16 -30.22 -52.36 -9.68
CA PHE A 16 -28.88 -52.30 -9.10
C PHE A 16 -28.12 -51.07 -9.61
N LEU A 17 -28.19 -50.76 -10.91
CA LEU A 17 -27.59 -49.56 -11.51
C LEU A 17 -28.26 -48.26 -11.05
N LEU A 18 -29.58 -48.24 -10.82
CA LEU A 18 -30.27 -47.08 -10.22
C LEU A 18 -29.89 -46.89 -8.75
N SER A 19 -29.72 -48.00 -8.00
CA SER A 19 -29.28 -47.94 -6.60
C SER A 19 -27.81 -47.54 -6.44
N LEU A 20 -26.97 -47.80 -7.45
CA LEU A 20 -25.58 -47.35 -7.49
C LEU A 20 -25.44 -45.86 -7.86
N SER A 21 -26.47 -45.23 -8.42
CA SER A 21 -26.51 -43.77 -8.64
C SER A 21 -26.79 -42.95 -7.37
N LEU A 22 -27.10 -43.62 -6.25
CA LEU A 22 -27.24 -43.01 -4.92
C LEU A 22 -25.90 -42.95 -4.15
N PHE A 23 -24.78 -43.39 -4.76
CA PHE A 23 -23.45 -43.19 -4.18
C PHE A 23 -23.00 -41.74 -4.34
N THR A 24 -23.26 -40.99 -3.27
CA THR A 24 -22.44 -39.89 -2.80
C THR A 24 -22.04 -38.91 -3.90
N HIS A 25 -22.92 -37.94 -4.20
CA HIS A 25 -22.38 -36.61 -4.44
C HIS A 25 -21.53 -36.30 -3.20
N PRO A 26 -20.20 -36.12 -3.29
CA PRO A 26 -19.54 -35.41 -2.23
C PRO A 26 -20.32 -34.11 -2.16
N VAL A 27 -21.04 -33.91 -1.05
CA VAL A 27 -21.38 -32.57 -0.62
C VAL A 27 -20.01 -31.94 -0.48
N PHE A 28 -19.54 -31.32 -1.57
CA PHE A 28 -18.43 -30.42 -1.55
C PHE A 28 -18.90 -29.38 -0.55
N ALA A 29 -18.51 -29.58 0.70
CA ALA A 29 -18.67 -28.59 1.74
C ALA A 29 -17.91 -27.40 1.19
N SER A 30 -18.62 -26.49 0.53
CA SER A 30 -18.02 -25.30 -0.04
C SER A 30 -17.16 -24.74 1.08
N GLU A 31 -15.88 -24.49 0.81
CA GLU A 31 -15.00 -23.87 1.78
C GLU A 31 -15.63 -22.50 2.11
N ASN A 32 -16.53 -22.47 3.09
CA ASN A 32 -17.29 -21.31 3.57
C ASN A 32 -16.38 -20.35 4.36
N THR A 33 -15.09 -20.39 4.05
CA THR A 33 -14.08 -19.46 4.53
C THR A 33 -14.38 -18.11 3.90
N TYR A 34 -14.64 -17.11 4.73
CA TYR A 34 -14.80 -15.73 4.28
C TYR A 34 -13.43 -15.10 4.03
N ALA A 35 -12.52 -15.24 4.99
CA ALA A 35 -11.16 -14.75 4.85
C ALA A 35 -10.16 -15.55 5.69
N ARG A 36 -8.90 -15.54 5.25
CA ARG A 36 -7.73 -15.88 6.05
C ARG A 36 -6.96 -14.61 6.35
N ILE A 37 -6.59 -14.41 7.61
CA ILE A 37 -5.84 -13.23 8.08
C ILE A 37 -4.54 -13.76 8.67
N HIS A 38 -3.42 -13.40 8.05
CA HIS A 38 -2.09 -13.86 8.36
C HIS A 38 -1.34 -12.71 9.03
N PHE A 39 -0.99 -12.88 10.29
CA PHE A 39 0.02 -12.06 10.98
C PHE A 39 1.35 -12.78 10.80
N ILE A 40 2.25 -12.21 10.02
CA ILE A 40 3.48 -12.87 9.55
C ILE A 40 4.60 -12.54 10.54
N ASP A 41 5.32 -13.56 10.99
CA ASP A 41 6.45 -13.41 11.91
C ASP A 41 7.66 -12.86 11.16
N THR A 42 7.69 -11.55 11.02
CA THR A 42 8.80 -10.75 10.47
C THR A 42 9.75 -10.25 11.56
N GLY A 43 9.57 -10.71 12.80
CA GLY A 43 10.36 -10.23 13.94
C GLY A 43 9.74 -8.97 14.55
N ASN A 44 10.52 -7.91 14.72
CA ASN A 44 10.06 -6.67 15.36
C ASN A 44 9.55 -5.67 14.34
N SER A 45 8.59 -6.12 13.53
CA SER A 45 8.01 -5.40 12.41
C SER A 45 6.59 -5.92 12.16
N ASP A 46 5.77 -5.16 11.42
CA ASP A 46 4.40 -5.53 11.10
C ASP A 46 4.28 -6.03 9.65
N CYS A 47 3.63 -7.17 9.45
CA CYS A 47 3.27 -7.62 8.11
C CYS A 47 2.01 -8.49 8.16
N ILE A 48 0.91 -7.94 7.66
CA ILE A 48 -0.41 -8.56 7.75
C ILE A 48 -0.96 -8.80 6.36
N PHE A 49 -1.17 -10.08 6.02
CA PHE A 49 -1.76 -10.48 4.76
C PHE A 49 -3.19 -10.99 4.95
N ILE A 50 -4.14 -10.40 4.23
CA ILE A 50 -5.56 -10.79 4.26
C ILE A 50 -5.92 -11.35 2.89
N GLN A 51 -6.46 -12.56 2.89
CA GLN A 51 -6.96 -13.24 1.70
C GLN A 51 -8.45 -13.50 1.86
N SER A 52 -9.25 -12.72 1.15
CA SER A 52 -10.69 -12.96 0.97
C SER A 52 -10.92 -13.92 -0.20
N LYS A 53 -12.16 -14.10 -0.65
CA LYS A 53 -12.43 -14.96 -1.81
C LYS A 53 -11.96 -14.34 -3.13
N GLU A 54 -12.03 -13.01 -3.22
CA GLU A 54 -11.82 -12.28 -4.47
C GLU A 54 -10.62 -11.34 -4.42
N LYS A 55 -10.20 -10.94 -3.21
CA LYS A 55 -9.21 -9.90 -3.00
C LYS A 55 -8.12 -10.30 -2.03
N ASN A 56 -6.89 -9.92 -2.37
CA ASN A 56 -5.72 -9.99 -1.51
C ASN A 56 -5.36 -8.58 -1.01
N ILE A 57 -5.04 -8.45 0.26
CA ILE A 57 -4.66 -7.20 0.90
C ILE A 57 -3.38 -7.44 1.68
N LEU A 58 -2.42 -6.55 1.52
CA LEU A 58 -1.19 -6.53 2.32
C LEU A 58 -1.18 -5.22 3.10
N ILE A 59 -1.19 -5.32 4.42
CA ILE A 59 -1.06 -4.18 5.34
C ILE A 59 0.33 -4.27 5.95
N ASP A 60 1.18 -3.31 5.62
CA ASP A 60 2.60 -3.27 5.93
C ASP A 60 3.37 -4.51 5.43
N ALA A 61 4.69 -4.39 5.38
CA ALA A 61 5.57 -5.41 4.83
C ALA A 61 6.93 -5.41 5.54
N GLY A 62 6.93 -5.39 6.87
CA GLY A 62 8.13 -5.59 7.66
C GLY A 62 9.21 -4.52 7.46
N ASP A 63 10.41 -4.81 7.93
CA ASP A 63 11.63 -3.99 7.74
C ASP A 63 12.32 -4.34 6.40
N ASN A 64 13.36 -3.58 6.01
CA ASN A 64 14.09 -3.81 4.77
C ASN A 64 14.75 -5.20 4.69
N ASP A 65 15.10 -5.81 5.81
CA ASP A 65 15.66 -7.18 5.85
C ASP A 65 14.57 -8.29 5.83
N ASP A 66 13.29 -7.92 5.81
CA ASP A 66 12.16 -8.84 5.71
C ASP A 66 11.70 -9.11 4.26
N GLU A 67 12.18 -8.35 3.28
CA GLU A 67 11.74 -8.38 1.88
C GLU A 67 11.61 -9.80 1.31
N GLN A 68 12.70 -10.58 1.36
CA GLN A 68 12.72 -11.93 0.81
C GLN A 68 11.80 -12.90 1.57
N ARG A 69 11.65 -12.72 2.89
CA ARG A 69 10.74 -13.52 3.73
C ARG A 69 9.30 -13.29 3.29
N ILE A 70 8.92 -12.04 3.06
CA ILE A 70 7.56 -11.65 2.67
C ILE A 70 7.24 -12.15 1.27
N VAL A 71 8.13 -11.90 0.30
CA VAL A 71 7.98 -12.38 -1.08
C VAL A 71 7.86 -13.90 -1.11
N ASN A 72 8.70 -14.62 -0.38
CA ASN A 72 8.63 -16.08 -0.29
C ASN A 72 7.31 -16.56 0.32
N TYR A 73 6.86 -15.93 1.40
CA TYR A 73 5.61 -16.31 2.06
C TYR A 73 4.39 -16.11 1.14
N LEU A 74 4.29 -14.96 0.47
CA LEU A 74 3.20 -14.67 -0.46
C LEU A 74 3.25 -15.58 -1.71
N ASN A 75 4.45 -15.91 -2.20
CA ASN A 75 4.62 -16.89 -3.29
C ASN A 75 4.20 -18.31 -2.88
N GLN A 76 4.48 -18.74 -1.65
CA GLN A 76 3.99 -20.02 -1.11
C GLN A 76 2.46 -20.07 -1.05
N LEU A 77 1.82 -18.93 -0.79
CA LEU A 77 0.36 -18.76 -0.87
C LEU A 77 -0.17 -18.60 -2.31
N LYS A 78 0.72 -18.68 -3.31
CA LYS A 78 0.43 -18.51 -4.74
C LYS A 78 -0.22 -17.16 -5.07
N VAL A 79 0.12 -16.12 -4.31
CA VAL A 79 -0.35 -14.75 -4.57
C VAL A 79 0.29 -14.26 -5.87
N LYS A 80 -0.55 -13.71 -6.74
CA LYS A 80 -0.11 -13.06 -7.99
C LYS A 80 -0.39 -11.56 -7.98
N LYS A 81 -1.50 -11.18 -7.36
CA LYS A 81 -1.98 -9.82 -7.24
C LYS A 81 -2.29 -9.48 -5.79
N ILE A 82 -1.89 -8.28 -5.38
CA ILE A 82 -2.30 -7.59 -4.16
C ILE A 82 -3.27 -6.50 -4.62
N ASP A 83 -4.57 -6.69 -4.38
CA ASP A 83 -5.59 -5.74 -4.80
C ASP A 83 -5.50 -4.42 -4.03
N TYR A 84 -5.16 -4.50 -2.74
CA TYR A 84 -4.95 -3.35 -1.87
C TYR A 84 -3.64 -3.49 -1.10
N LEU A 85 -2.69 -2.61 -1.37
CA LEU A 85 -1.46 -2.46 -0.60
C LEU A 85 -1.65 -1.29 0.36
N VAL A 86 -1.46 -1.49 1.67
CA VAL A 86 -1.69 -0.46 2.68
C VAL A 86 -0.39 -0.25 3.46
N SER A 87 0.16 0.97 3.40
CA SER A 87 1.22 1.43 4.28
C SER A 87 0.62 2.23 5.41
N THR A 88 0.72 1.74 6.65
CA THR A 88 0.10 2.41 7.80
C THR A 88 0.79 3.73 8.12
N HIS A 89 2.12 3.76 8.11
CA HIS A 89 2.97 4.93 8.33
C HIS A 89 4.39 4.65 7.79
N PRO A 90 5.28 5.66 7.73
CA PRO A 90 6.51 5.57 6.92
C PRO A 90 7.73 5.00 7.66
N ASP A 91 7.54 4.39 8.82
CA ASP A 91 8.65 3.82 9.60
C ASP A 91 9.11 2.50 8.97
N ALA A 92 10.39 2.17 9.13
CA ALA A 92 11.05 1.13 8.36
C ALA A 92 10.48 -0.25 8.64
N ASP A 93 10.17 -0.57 9.90
CA ASP A 93 9.55 -1.81 10.37
C ASP A 93 8.07 -2.00 9.93
N HIS A 94 7.58 -1.11 9.06
CA HIS A 94 6.27 -1.18 8.43
C HIS A 94 6.35 -1.10 6.91
N CYS A 95 7.03 -0.07 6.38
CA CYS A 95 7.12 0.15 4.93
C CYS A 95 8.36 -0.48 4.28
N GLY A 96 9.25 -1.07 5.07
CA GLY A 96 10.55 -1.58 4.69
C GLY A 96 10.55 -2.50 3.49
N GLY A 97 9.72 -3.55 3.53
CA GLY A 97 9.62 -4.51 2.43
C GLY A 97 8.49 -4.24 1.42
N LEU A 98 7.87 -3.05 1.45
CA LEU A 98 6.76 -2.76 0.53
C LEU A 98 7.25 -2.56 -0.90
N ASP A 99 8.47 -2.06 -1.13
CA ASP A 99 9.07 -1.93 -2.45
C ASP A 99 9.34 -3.30 -3.11
N ALA A 100 9.79 -4.29 -2.33
CA ALA A 100 9.91 -5.67 -2.78
C ALA A 100 8.54 -6.27 -3.12
N ALA A 101 7.50 -5.98 -2.33
CA ALA A 101 6.13 -6.40 -2.64
C ALA A 101 5.64 -5.78 -3.96
N VAL A 102 5.85 -4.47 -4.16
CA VAL A 102 5.49 -3.76 -5.40
C VAL A 102 6.23 -4.33 -6.62
N SER A 103 7.51 -4.68 -6.44
CA SER A 103 8.34 -5.22 -7.52
C SER A 103 7.95 -6.64 -7.93
N ASN A 104 7.47 -7.47 -7.00
CA ASN A 104 7.23 -8.90 -7.22
C ASN A 104 5.76 -9.28 -7.50
N PHE A 105 4.79 -8.43 -7.18
CA PHE A 105 3.36 -8.73 -7.33
C PHE A 105 2.63 -7.65 -8.11
N ASP A 106 1.57 -8.02 -8.82
CA ASP A 106 0.67 -7.04 -9.41
C ASP A 106 -0.03 -6.26 -8.30
N ILE A 107 0.06 -4.94 -8.34
CA ILE A 107 -0.57 -4.08 -7.33
C ILE A 107 -1.78 -3.41 -7.95
N GLY A 108 -2.93 -3.50 -7.27
CA GLY A 108 -4.14 -2.75 -7.61
C GLY A 108 -4.05 -1.32 -7.12
N GLN A 109 -4.63 -1.04 -5.96
CA GLN A 109 -4.57 0.27 -5.32
C GLN A 109 -3.58 0.26 -4.15
N ALA A 110 -2.69 1.24 -4.11
CA ALA A 110 -1.86 1.52 -2.95
C ALA A 110 -2.49 2.62 -2.09
N PHE A 111 -2.61 2.38 -0.79
CA PHE A 111 -3.02 3.34 0.22
C PHE A 111 -1.85 3.69 1.13
N VAL A 112 -1.66 4.97 1.37
CA VAL A 112 -0.64 5.52 2.27
C VAL A 112 -1.29 6.48 3.26
N SER A 113 -0.65 6.71 4.40
CA SER A 113 -1.07 7.74 5.34
C SER A 113 -0.93 9.15 4.75
N ASN A 114 -1.64 10.12 5.32
CA ASN A 114 -1.63 11.52 4.90
C ASN A 114 -0.38 12.28 5.38
N GLY A 115 0.78 11.64 5.30
CA GLY A 115 2.07 12.22 5.66
C GLY A 115 3.20 11.65 4.83
N SER A 116 4.41 12.14 5.11
CA SER A 116 5.62 11.76 4.37
C SER A 116 6.80 11.54 5.30
N SER A 117 7.83 10.88 4.78
CA SER A 117 9.13 10.75 5.42
C SER A 117 10.24 11.01 4.42
N ASN A 118 11.36 11.54 4.91
CA ASN A 118 12.59 11.71 4.14
C ASN A 118 13.56 10.53 4.36
N SER A 119 13.11 9.41 4.93
CA SER A 119 13.93 8.20 5.02
C SER A 119 14.20 7.63 3.62
N LYS A 120 15.33 6.93 3.46
CA LYS A 120 15.62 6.20 2.22
C LYS A 120 14.55 5.13 1.98
N THR A 121 14.22 4.37 3.01
CA THR A 121 13.19 3.32 2.99
C THR A 121 11.85 3.80 2.43
N TYR A 122 11.31 4.91 2.96
CA TYR A 122 10.02 5.42 2.47
C TYR A 122 10.11 5.94 1.03
N ARG A 123 11.22 6.58 0.65
CA ARG A 123 11.43 7.01 -0.73
C ARG A 123 11.50 5.83 -1.69
N ASP A 124 12.21 4.77 -1.34
CA ASP A 124 12.33 3.57 -2.18
C ASP A 124 10.96 2.92 -2.39
N PHE A 125 10.13 2.83 -1.34
CA PHE A 125 8.73 2.41 -1.46
C PHE A 125 7.92 3.30 -2.42
N ILE A 126 7.91 4.62 -2.24
CA ILE A 126 7.14 5.52 -3.10
C ILE A 126 7.65 5.51 -4.56
N TYR A 127 8.96 5.41 -4.76
CA TYR A 127 9.54 5.27 -6.10
C TYR A 127 9.20 3.93 -6.74
N SER A 128 9.16 2.83 -6.00
CA SER A 128 8.74 1.53 -6.55
C SER A 128 7.32 1.60 -7.13
N LEU A 129 6.39 2.30 -6.45
CA LEU A 129 5.03 2.54 -6.95
C LEU A 129 5.06 3.40 -8.21
N THR A 130 5.76 4.53 -8.17
CA THR A 130 5.82 5.49 -9.27
C THR A 130 6.45 4.86 -10.52
N ASN A 131 7.51 4.07 -10.36
CA ASN A 131 8.19 3.35 -11.44
C ASN A 131 7.28 2.28 -12.08
N LYS A 132 6.28 1.78 -11.34
CA LYS A 132 5.25 0.88 -11.84
C LYS A 132 4.03 1.61 -12.42
N GLY A 133 4.09 2.94 -12.52
CA GLY A 133 2.98 3.78 -13.00
C GLY A 133 1.81 3.87 -12.02
N LEU A 134 2.03 3.56 -10.73
CA LEU A 134 1.01 3.60 -9.70
C LEU A 134 1.08 4.90 -8.92
N THR A 135 -0.08 5.47 -8.63
CA THR A 135 -0.20 6.64 -7.75
C THR A 135 -0.79 6.19 -6.41
N PRO A 136 -0.02 6.25 -5.30
CA PRO A 136 -0.58 5.98 -3.98
C PRO A 136 -1.63 7.04 -3.62
N ALA A 137 -2.65 6.63 -2.87
CA ALA A 137 -3.72 7.51 -2.43
C ALA A 137 -3.87 7.48 -0.90
N VAL A 138 -4.35 8.58 -0.32
CA VAL A 138 -4.85 8.57 1.05
C VAL A 138 -6.30 8.06 1.02
N PRO A 139 -6.66 7.00 1.78
CA PRO A 139 -8.04 6.54 1.83
C PRO A 139 -8.94 7.61 2.46
N LEU A 140 -10.20 7.69 2.04
CA LEU A 140 -11.16 8.60 2.66
C LEU A 140 -11.57 8.11 4.07
N GLU A 141 -11.68 9.03 5.03
CA GLU A 141 -12.11 8.72 6.40
C GLU A 141 -13.45 7.98 6.40
N ASN A 142 -13.55 6.90 7.17
CA ASN A 142 -14.73 6.05 7.25
C ASN A 142 -15.18 5.38 5.95
N ASN A 143 -14.41 5.49 4.87
CA ASN A 143 -14.75 4.85 3.62
C ASN A 143 -14.68 3.34 3.77
N LYS A 144 -15.77 2.67 3.39
CA LYS A 144 -15.91 1.22 3.44
C LYS A 144 -15.74 0.65 2.04
N ILE A 145 -14.68 -0.11 1.84
CA ILE A 145 -14.38 -0.79 0.58
C ILE A 145 -14.83 -2.25 0.70
N ALA A 146 -15.77 -2.66 -0.13
CA ALA A 146 -16.15 -4.07 -0.24
C ALA A 146 -15.03 -4.86 -0.92
N LEU A 147 -14.63 -5.96 -0.29
CA LEU A 147 -13.66 -6.91 -0.85
C LEU A 147 -14.37 -8.04 -1.60
N ASP A 148 -15.47 -8.51 -1.03
CA ASP A 148 -16.43 -9.43 -1.64
C ASP A 148 -17.77 -9.32 -0.88
N LYS A 149 -18.72 -10.22 -1.15
CA LYS A 149 -20.04 -10.22 -0.49
C LYS A 149 -20.03 -10.33 1.04
N HIS A 150 -18.95 -10.83 1.64
CA HIS A 150 -18.82 -11.08 3.08
C HIS A 150 -17.74 -10.23 3.75
N ASN A 151 -16.86 -9.60 2.96
CA ASN A 151 -15.67 -8.96 3.46
C ASN A 151 -15.62 -7.48 3.07
N SER A 152 -15.19 -6.62 3.99
CA SER A 152 -14.94 -5.20 3.71
C SER A 152 -13.84 -4.63 4.61
N ILE A 153 -13.08 -3.67 4.11
CA ILE A 153 -12.14 -2.87 4.91
C ILE A 153 -12.67 -1.44 5.07
N GLN A 154 -12.36 -0.82 6.20
CA GLN A 154 -12.67 0.57 6.51
C GLN A 154 -11.47 1.25 7.17
N PHE A 155 -11.20 2.49 6.81
CA PHE A 155 -10.05 3.24 7.30
C PHE A 155 -10.45 4.36 8.27
N TYR A 156 -9.60 4.59 9.26
CA TYR A 156 -9.69 5.65 10.24
C TYR A 156 -8.34 6.37 10.37
N ASN A 157 -8.35 7.56 10.97
CA ASN A 157 -7.16 8.40 11.14
C ASN A 157 -6.53 8.83 9.79
N THR A 158 -7.33 8.88 8.73
CA THR A 158 -6.90 9.19 7.36
C THR A 158 -6.52 10.66 7.19
N LYS A 159 -7.10 11.53 8.02
CA LYS A 159 -6.83 12.98 8.03
C LYS A 159 -5.65 13.37 8.92
N ALA A 160 -4.93 12.39 9.49
CA ALA A 160 -3.80 12.67 10.37
C ALA A 160 -2.75 13.53 9.66
N THR A 161 -2.11 14.41 10.42
CA THR A 161 -0.97 15.20 9.99
C THR A 161 0.17 15.03 10.99
N GLY A 162 1.40 15.37 10.60
CA GLY A 162 2.59 15.20 11.43
C GLY A 162 3.49 14.08 10.91
N THR A 163 4.14 13.35 11.82
CA THR A 163 5.17 12.36 11.49
C THR A 163 5.07 11.09 12.34
N GLY A 164 5.73 10.04 11.86
CA GLY A 164 5.88 8.75 12.53
C GLY A 164 4.55 8.09 12.86
N ASN A 165 4.49 7.46 14.02
CA ASN A 165 3.39 6.63 14.50
C ASN A 165 2.03 7.36 14.58
N ASN A 166 2.02 8.70 14.62
CA ASN A 166 0.79 9.51 14.61
C ASN A 166 0.02 9.40 13.28
N LEU A 167 0.73 9.09 12.20
CA LEU A 167 0.17 8.92 10.87
C LEU A 167 -0.47 7.55 10.66
N SER A 168 -0.31 6.61 11.61
CA SER A 168 -0.79 5.23 11.49
C SER A 168 -2.24 5.17 11.01
N LEU A 169 -2.43 4.68 9.78
CA LEU A 169 -3.75 4.33 9.27
C LEU A 169 -4.30 3.15 10.08
N VAL A 170 -5.43 3.37 10.73
CA VAL A 170 -6.13 2.30 11.45
C VAL A 170 -7.11 1.64 10.50
N THR A 171 -6.99 0.34 10.31
CA THR A 171 -7.81 -0.43 9.36
C THR A 171 -8.72 -1.40 10.12
N LEU A 172 -10.02 -1.34 9.85
CA LEU A 172 -11.01 -2.30 10.34
C LEU A 172 -11.42 -3.24 9.21
N LEU A 173 -11.13 -4.53 9.34
CA LEU A 173 -11.67 -5.57 8.49
C LEU A 173 -12.95 -6.13 9.12
N ARG A 174 -14.03 -6.17 8.35
CA ARG A 174 -15.20 -7.00 8.61
C ARG A 174 -15.13 -8.22 7.69
N SER A 175 -15.27 -9.41 8.26
CA SER A 175 -15.22 -10.68 7.54
C SER A 175 -16.33 -11.60 8.06
N GLY A 176 -17.46 -11.62 7.37
CA GLY A 176 -18.71 -12.15 7.89
C GLY A 176 -19.13 -11.39 9.15
N GLN A 177 -19.36 -12.11 10.25
CA GLN A 177 -19.65 -11.49 11.54
C GLN A 177 -18.40 -11.06 12.32
N HIS A 178 -17.21 -11.53 11.93
CA HIS A 178 -15.98 -11.28 12.67
C HIS A 178 -15.32 -9.96 12.24
N LYS A 179 -14.71 -9.27 13.19
CA LYS A 179 -14.08 -7.96 13.01
C LYS A 179 -12.65 -7.98 13.54
N PHE A 180 -11.75 -7.38 12.76
CA PHE A 180 -10.33 -7.25 13.08
C PHE A 180 -9.96 -5.77 13.04
N LEU A 181 -9.28 -5.29 14.07
CA LEU A 181 -8.73 -3.93 14.10
C LEU A 181 -7.22 -3.98 13.98
N PHE A 182 -6.69 -3.36 12.94
CA PHE A 182 -5.26 -3.20 12.68
C PHE A 182 -4.88 -1.76 12.99
N THR A 183 -4.15 -1.54 14.07
CA THR A 183 -3.87 -0.18 14.56
C THR A 183 -2.56 0.40 14.05
N GLY A 184 -1.75 -0.38 13.32
CA GLY A 184 -0.34 -0.08 13.12
C GLY A 184 0.29 0.30 14.46
N ASP A 185 0.86 1.49 14.50
CA ASP A 185 1.55 2.03 15.66
C ASP A 185 0.83 3.19 16.35
N ALA A 186 -0.47 3.34 16.08
CA ALA A 186 -1.28 4.44 16.60
C ALA A 186 -1.08 4.64 18.13
N PRO A 187 -0.54 5.79 18.57
CA PRO A 187 -0.41 6.06 19.99
C PRO A 187 -1.76 6.36 20.63
N LYS A 188 -1.84 6.34 21.96
CA LYS A 188 -3.10 6.56 22.72
C LYS A 188 -3.88 7.81 22.29
N LYS A 189 -3.20 8.87 21.87
CA LYS A 189 -3.87 10.10 21.38
C LYS A 189 -4.64 9.86 20.07
N VAL A 190 -4.10 9.03 19.17
CA VAL A 190 -4.78 8.62 17.93
C VAL A 190 -5.91 7.65 18.27
N GLU A 191 -5.68 6.68 19.16
CA GLU A 191 -6.74 5.77 19.61
C GLU A 191 -7.94 6.55 20.16
N LYS A 192 -7.68 7.58 20.97
CA LYS A 192 -8.70 8.45 21.55
C LYS A 192 -9.46 9.25 20.49
N SER A 193 -8.80 9.77 19.45
CA SER A 193 -9.46 10.59 18.43
C SER A 193 -10.43 9.80 17.54
N ILE A 194 -10.20 8.50 17.37
CA ILE A 194 -11.08 7.63 16.57
C ILE A 194 -12.02 6.76 17.43
N LEU A 195 -11.89 6.82 18.76
CA LEU A 195 -12.50 5.88 19.69
C LEU A 195 -14.01 5.71 19.51
N ASP A 196 -14.72 6.82 19.29
CA ASP A 196 -16.18 6.81 19.17
C ASP A 196 -16.68 6.13 17.90
N GLN A 197 -15.84 6.11 16.86
CA GLN A 197 -16.12 5.54 15.55
C GLN A 197 -15.89 4.02 15.52
N LEU A 198 -15.16 3.47 16.50
CA LEU A 198 -14.75 2.07 16.52
C LEU A 198 -15.86 1.17 17.08
N PRO A 199 -16.20 0.06 16.39
CA PRO A 199 -17.10 -0.95 16.93
C PRO A 199 -16.37 -1.88 17.90
N GLN A 200 -17.12 -2.76 18.57
CA GLN A 200 -16.54 -3.97 19.14
C GLN A 200 -15.90 -4.83 18.03
N VAL A 201 -14.78 -5.49 18.36
CA VAL A 201 -14.02 -6.34 17.45
C VAL A 201 -13.69 -7.68 18.10
N ASP A 202 -13.32 -8.68 17.31
CA ASP A 202 -12.92 -10.00 17.81
C ASP A 202 -11.40 -10.10 18.00
N VAL A 203 -10.65 -9.47 17.09
CA VAL A 203 -9.20 -9.51 17.07
C VAL A 203 -8.63 -8.10 16.99
N LEU A 204 -7.72 -7.78 17.89
CA LEU A 204 -6.92 -6.56 17.89
C LEU A 204 -5.48 -6.90 17.50
N LYS A 205 -4.94 -6.26 16.46
CA LYS A 205 -3.49 -6.06 16.37
C LYS A 205 -3.11 -5.02 17.40
N VAL A 206 -2.28 -5.41 18.36
CA VAL A 206 -1.78 -4.52 19.41
C VAL A 206 -0.89 -3.46 18.79
N SER A 207 -1.14 -2.21 19.17
CA SER A 207 -0.42 -1.04 18.66
C SER A 207 1.07 -1.09 19.01
N HIS A 208 1.92 -0.70 18.06
CA HIS A 208 3.35 -0.42 18.27
C HIS A 208 4.09 -1.58 18.92
N HIS A 209 3.87 -2.78 18.37
CA HIS A 209 4.45 -4.04 18.84
C HIS A 209 4.22 -4.35 20.34
N GLY A 210 3.26 -3.66 20.98
CA GLY A 210 3.03 -3.70 22.42
C GLY A 210 3.81 -2.67 23.24
N SER A 211 4.19 -1.54 22.64
CA SER A 211 4.74 -0.37 23.33
C SER A 211 3.73 0.22 24.32
N LYS A 212 4.22 0.82 25.41
CA LYS A 212 3.38 1.52 26.39
C LYS A 212 2.69 2.77 25.85
N THR A 213 3.09 3.23 24.66
CA THR A 213 2.59 4.42 23.96
C THR A 213 1.22 4.21 23.33
N GLY A 214 0.76 2.96 23.18
CA GLY A 214 -0.54 2.59 22.63
C GLY A 214 -1.29 1.57 23.49
N THR A 215 -2.31 0.97 22.88
CA THR A 215 -3.26 0.01 23.43
C THR A 215 -3.86 0.48 24.76
N SER A 216 -4.45 1.68 24.78
CA SER A 216 -5.05 2.30 25.97
C SER A 216 -6.14 1.42 26.61
N GLN A 217 -6.38 1.64 27.91
CA GLN A 217 -7.49 0.99 28.59
C GLN A 217 -8.85 1.42 28.00
N GLU A 218 -8.96 2.69 27.59
CA GLU A 218 -10.14 3.25 26.94
C GLU A 218 -10.46 2.49 25.63
N LEU A 219 -9.45 2.27 24.78
CA LEU A 219 -9.58 1.47 23.57
C LEU A 219 -10.07 0.05 23.89
N LEU A 220 -9.43 -0.64 24.84
CA LEU A 220 -9.81 -2.01 25.20
C LEU A 220 -11.24 -2.09 25.76
N ASN A 221 -11.67 -1.09 26.53
CA ASN A 221 -13.02 -1.01 27.06
C ASN A 221 -14.07 -0.80 25.96
N LYS A 222 -13.73 -0.01 24.93
CA LYS A 222 -14.59 0.26 23.77
C LYS A 222 -14.73 -0.97 22.87
N ILE A 223 -13.61 -1.56 22.45
CA ILE A 223 -13.61 -2.55 21.37
C ILE A 223 -13.73 -4.00 21.86
N LYS A 224 -13.43 -4.27 23.14
CA LYS A 224 -13.62 -5.57 23.83
C LYS A 224 -13.19 -6.81 23.02
N PRO A 225 -11.92 -6.91 22.59
CA PRO A 225 -11.49 -7.99 21.72
C PRO A 225 -11.37 -9.33 22.46
N GLN A 226 -11.61 -10.44 21.78
CA GLN A 226 -11.34 -11.78 22.32
C GLN A 226 -9.84 -12.13 22.22
N TYR A 227 -9.19 -11.71 21.13
CA TYR A 227 -7.79 -11.97 20.85
C TYR A 227 -7.01 -10.67 20.67
N ALA A 228 -5.78 -10.64 21.17
CA ALA A 228 -4.81 -9.60 20.92
C ALA A 228 -3.57 -10.22 20.28
N VAL A 229 -3.24 -9.83 19.06
CA VAL A 229 -2.05 -10.26 18.34
C VAL A 229 -0.97 -9.19 18.52
N ILE A 230 0.21 -9.61 18.97
CA ILE A 230 1.39 -8.77 19.11
C ILE A 230 2.42 -9.28 18.12
N GLU A 231 2.69 -8.50 17.08
CA GLU A 231 3.79 -8.76 16.16
C GLU A 231 5.04 -8.12 16.75
N CYS A 232 5.95 -8.95 17.26
CA CYS A 232 7.19 -8.52 17.90
C CYS A 232 8.25 -9.61 17.80
N GLY A 233 9.51 -9.20 17.85
CA GLY A 233 10.66 -10.10 17.70
C GLY A 233 11.10 -10.72 19.02
N ARG A 234 11.71 -11.91 18.96
CA ARG A 234 12.32 -12.55 20.13
C ARG A 234 13.56 -11.74 20.57
N HIS A 235 13.70 -11.48 21.86
CA HIS A 235 14.84 -10.71 22.43
C HIS A 235 15.07 -9.35 21.74
N ASN A 236 14.01 -8.68 21.28
CA ASN A 236 14.14 -7.36 20.64
C ASN A 236 14.68 -6.32 21.64
N LYS A 237 15.50 -5.39 21.12
CA LYS A 237 16.16 -4.32 21.86
C LYS A 237 15.20 -3.30 22.50
N TYR A 238 13.94 -3.28 22.06
CA TYR A 238 12.91 -2.38 22.57
C TYR A 238 12.20 -2.92 23.81
N HIS A 239 12.50 -4.17 24.20
CA HIS A 239 11.81 -4.88 25.28
C HIS A 239 10.29 -4.96 25.08
N HIS A 240 9.86 -5.02 23.82
CA HIS A 240 8.46 -5.22 23.45
C HIS A 240 8.07 -6.71 23.52
N PRO A 241 6.81 -7.03 23.85
CA PRO A 241 5.79 -6.12 24.33
C PRO A 241 6.08 -5.70 25.77
N ASN A 242 5.75 -4.45 26.09
CA ASN A 242 5.92 -3.91 27.43
C ASN A 242 5.02 -4.65 28.44
N GLN A 243 5.54 -4.88 29.65
CA GLN A 243 4.81 -5.59 30.70
C GLN A 243 3.47 -4.93 31.05
N GLU A 244 3.38 -3.60 31.07
CA GLU A 244 2.14 -2.88 31.38
C GLU A 244 1.05 -3.18 30.36
N VAL A 245 1.39 -3.25 29.07
CA VAL A 245 0.45 -3.58 27.99
C VAL A 245 -0.04 -5.02 28.16
N THR A 246 0.86 -5.97 28.40
CA THR A 246 0.46 -7.37 28.61
C THR A 246 -0.38 -7.57 29.88
N LYS A 247 -0.09 -6.84 30.97
CA LYS A 247 -0.92 -6.85 32.19
C LYS A 247 -2.32 -6.29 31.90
N ARG A 248 -2.42 -5.20 31.16
CA ARG A 248 -3.69 -4.58 30.74
C ARG A 248 -4.55 -5.56 29.92
N LEU A 249 -3.95 -6.21 28.92
CA LEU A 249 -4.61 -7.21 28.09
C LEU A 249 -5.10 -8.41 28.91
N LYS A 250 -4.27 -8.93 29.83
CA LYS A 250 -4.65 -10.02 30.74
C LYS A 250 -5.80 -9.62 31.67
N LYS A 251 -5.75 -8.42 32.25
CA LYS A 251 -6.81 -7.90 33.13
C LYS A 251 -8.16 -7.78 32.41
N ALA A 252 -8.14 -7.49 31.11
CA ALA A 252 -9.32 -7.46 30.26
C ALA A 252 -9.77 -8.85 29.76
N ASN A 253 -9.17 -9.95 30.25
CA ASN A 253 -9.44 -11.33 29.83
C ASN A 253 -9.21 -11.60 28.33
N ILE A 254 -8.28 -10.88 27.71
CA ILE A 254 -7.98 -10.98 26.28
C ILE A 254 -6.89 -12.04 26.07
N LYS A 255 -7.11 -12.96 25.12
CA LYS A 255 -6.12 -13.98 24.77
C LYS A 255 -4.98 -13.37 23.95
N ILE A 256 -3.78 -13.32 24.53
CA ILE A 256 -2.59 -12.78 23.88
C ILE A 256 -1.94 -13.84 22.99
N LEU A 257 -1.71 -13.49 21.72
CA LEU A 257 -0.94 -14.27 20.75
C LEU A 257 0.26 -13.43 20.30
N ARG A 258 1.47 -13.97 20.37
CA ARG A 258 2.70 -13.26 19.96
C ARG A 258 3.44 -14.00 18.86
N THR A 259 3.89 -13.30 17.83
CA THR A 259 4.61 -13.91 16.70
C THR A 259 5.94 -14.51 17.14
N ASP A 260 6.72 -13.86 18.00
CA ASP A 260 7.98 -14.42 18.52
C ASP A 260 7.83 -15.82 19.15
N LYS A 261 6.68 -16.09 19.76
CA LYS A 261 6.37 -17.37 20.44
C LYS A 261 5.60 -18.36 19.57
N LYS A 262 4.84 -17.88 18.58
CA LYS A 262 3.87 -18.68 17.82
C LYS A 262 4.18 -18.75 16.32
N GLY A 263 5.21 -18.05 15.85
CA GLY A 263 5.46 -17.87 14.43
C GLY A 263 4.31 -17.10 13.78
N ASN A 264 4.03 -17.41 12.52
CA ASN A 264 2.89 -16.84 11.82
C ASN A 264 1.60 -17.26 12.53
N ILE A 265 0.70 -16.31 12.77
CA ILE A 265 -0.61 -16.54 13.36
C ILE A 265 -1.65 -16.34 12.25
N ILE A 266 -2.36 -17.41 11.91
CA ILE A 266 -3.33 -17.39 10.80
C ILE A 266 -4.72 -17.61 11.35
N PHE A 267 -5.54 -16.56 11.31
CA PHE A 267 -6.96 -16.65 11.59
C PHE A 267 -7.70 -17.12 10.33
N LYS A 268 -8.72 -17.97 10.54
CA LYS A 268 -9.68 -18.40 9.53
C LYS A 268 -11.07 -18.01 10.02
N SER A 269 -11.69 -17.06 9.33
CA SER A 269 -13.07 -16.66 9.53
C SER A 269 -13.98 -17.53 8.65
N LYS A 270 -14.89 -18.28 9.26
CA LYS A 270 -15.81 -19.18 8.55
C LYS A 270 -17.18 -19.18 9.24
N ASN A 271 -18.22 -18.72 8.55
CA ASN A 271 -19.58 -18.64 9.10
C ASN A 271 -19.58 -17.92 10.47
N LYS A 272 -20.08 -18.60 11.52
CA LYS A 272 -20.09 -18.11 12.89
C LYS A 272 -18.84 -18.45 13.72
N LYS A 273 -17.84 -19.09 13.10
CA LYS A 273 -16.67 -19.62 13.79
C LYS A 273 -15.41 -18.86 13.39
N LEU A 274 -14.72 -18.32 14.39
CA LEU A 274 -13.37 -17.82 14.25
C LEU A 274 -12.40 -18.86 14.81
N THR A 275 -11.42 -19.27 14.02
CA THR A 275 -10.36 -20.19 14.44
C THR A 275 -9.01 -19.60 14.10
N TYR A 276 -7.95 -20.05 14.76
CA TYR A 276 -6.59 -19.68 14.39
C TYR A 276 -5.64 -20.86 14.49
N LYS A 277 -4.57 -20.84 13.69
CA LYS A 277 -3.43 -21.75 13.78
C LYS A 277 -2.13 -20.95 13.89
N CYS A 278 -1.08 -21.59 14.38
CA CYS A 278 0.24 -21.00 14.58
C CYS A 278 1.29 -21.90 13.92
N THR A 279 2.34 -21.33 13.33
CA THR A 279 3.40 -22.14 12.69
C THR A 279 4.42 -22.68 13.68
N LYS A 280 4.63 -22.02 14.82
CA LYS A 280 5.40 -22.57 15.96
C LYS A 280 4.41 -23.15 16.97
N THR A 281 4.35 -24.48 17.05
CA THR A 281 3.72 -25.18 18.18
C THR A 281 4.69 -25.13 19.36
N THR A 282 4.18 -24.86 20.56
CA THR A 282 4.98 -24.90 21.79
C THR A 282 5.35 -26.35 22.09
N SER A 283 6.41 -26.87 21.46
CA SER A 283 7.20 -27.94 22.07
C SER A 283 8.01 -27.30 23.17
N ASN A 284 7.85 -27.79 24.40
CA ASN A 284 8.82 -27.56 25.47
C ASN A 284 10.22 -27.75 24.87
N SER A 285 11.04 -26.72 24.94
CA SER A 285 12.47 -26.81 24.66
C SER A 285 13.11 -27.63 25.78
N GLY A 286 12.96 -28.95 25.71
CA GLY A 286 13.93 -29.88 26.26
C GLY A 286 15.09 -29.94 25.30
N SER A 287 16.25 -29.48 25.75
CA SER A 287 17.52 -29.70 25.06
C SER A 287 17.74 -31.20 24.92
N ALA A 288 17.74 -31.71 23.69
CA ALA A 288 18.23 -33.04 23.36
C ALA A 288 19.39 -32.86 22.38
N ASN A 289 20.60 -33.09 22.86
CA ASN A 289 21.79 -33.24 22.04
C ASN A 289 21.60 -34.45 21.12
N VAL A 290 21.36 -34.18 19.85
CA VAL A 290 21.50 -35.17 18.78
C VAL A 290 22.89 -34.94 18.20
N THR A 291 23.81 -35.88 18.45
CA THR A 291 25.10 -35.97 17.75
C THR A 291 24.82 -36.13 16.27
N ARG A 292 25.23 -35.16 15.45
CA ARG A 292 25.09 -35.17 13.99
C ARG A 292 26.37 -35.70 13.36
N ASP A 293 26.19 -36.42 12.26
CA ASP A 293 27.25 -36.95 11.40
C ASP A 293 28.04 -35.78 10.77
N PRO A 294 29.38 -35.73 10.92
CA PRO A 294 30.23 -34.67 10.36
C PRO A 294 30.12 -34.50 8.83
N SER A 295 29.71 -35.55 8.10
CA SER A 295 29.60 -35.51 6.64
C SER A 295 28.38 -34.74 6.14
N ASP A 296 27.31 -34.65 6.95
CA ASP A 296 26.12 -33.86 6.64
C ASP A 296 26.32 -32.36 6.92
N GLU A 297 27.19 -32.00 7.88
CA GLU A 297 27.52 -30.60 8.16
C GLU A 297 28.39 -29.98 7.06
N ILE A 298 29.31 -30.74 6.48
CA ILE A 298 30.17 -30.27 5.38
C ILE A 298 29.34 -30.00 4.12
N LYS A 299 28.47 -30.94 3.73
CA LYS A 299 27.57 -30.75 2.57
C LYS A 299 26.64 -29.55 2.76
N LYS A 300 26.14 -29.35 3.97
CA LYS A 300 25.26 -28.23 4.31
C LYS A 300 25.99 -26.89 4.31
N GLN A 301 27.28 -26.87 4.69
CA GLN A 301 28.12 -25.68 4.61
C GLN A 301 28.48 -25.32 3.17
N GLU A 302 28.79 -26.31 2.33
CA GLU A 302 29.07 -26.09 0.90
C GLU A 302 27.83 -25.60 0.15
N GLU A 303 26.66 -26.17 0.43
CA GLU A 303 25.39 -25.73 -0.16
C GLU A 303 25.01 -24.33 0.32
N ALA A 304 25.21 -24.01 1.61
CA ALA A 304 25.00 -22.67 2.14
C ALA A 304 25.94 -21.63 1.51
N LYS A 305 27.21 -21.99 1.28
CA LYS A 305 28.19 -21.12 0.62
C LYS A 305 27.79 -20.85 -0.84
N ARG A 306 27.37 -21.88 -1.57
CA ARG A 306 26.92 -21.73 -2.96
C ARG A 306 25.66 -20.88 -3.07
N GLN A 307 24.73 -21.01 -2.13
CA GLN A 307 23.54 -20.15 -2.06
C GLN A 307 23.91 -18.70 -1.75
N ALA A 308 24.84 -18.48 -0.80
CA ALA A 308 25.32 -17.14 -0.47
C ALA A 308 26.04 -16.47 -1.65
N GLU A 309 26.85 -17.20 -2.42
CA GLU A 309 27.52 -16.68 -3.62
C GLU A 309 26.52 -16.32 -4.73
N LEU A 310 25.50 -17.16 -4.94
CA LEU A 310 24.43 -16.88 -5.91
C LEU A 310 23.60 -15.66 -5.49
N GLU A 311 23.33 -15.51 -4.20
CA GLU A 311 22.62 -14.37 -3.64
C GLU A 311 23.44 -13.07 -3.78
N ALA A 312 24.74 -13.12 -3.53
CA ALA A 312 25.65 -11.99 -3.76
C ALA A 312 25.68 -11.56 -5.23
N GLN A 313 25.72 -12.52 -6.17
CA GLN A 313 25.65 -12.22 -7.60
C GLN A 313 24.32 -11.57 -7.99
N ARG A 314 23.21 -12.08 -7.46
CA ARG A 314 21.88 -11.52 -7.71
C ARG A 314 21.72 -10.11 -7.14
N GLN A 315 22.28 -9.85 -5.96
CA GLN A 315 22.31 -8.52 -5.36
C GLN A 315 23.17 -7.55 -6.17
N ALA A 316 24.33 -7.99 -6.66
CA ALA A 316 25.19 -7.18 -7.52
C ALA A 316 24.48 -6.82 -8.84
N GLU A 317 23.77 -7.77 -9.45
CA GLU A 317 22.99 -7.53 -10.66
C GLU A 317 21.83 -6.55 -10.41
N LEU A 318 21.09 -6.71 -9.32
CA LEU A 318 20.02 -5.79 -8.93
C LEU A 318 20.57 -4.38 -8.68
N GLN A 319 21.71 -4.27 -8.00
CA GLN A 319 22.37 -2.99 -7.76
C GLN A 319 22.81 -2.33 -9.07
N ALA A 320 23.34 -3.10 -10.03
CA ALA A 320 23.69 -2.60 -11.35
C ALA A 320 22.45 -2.09 -12.11
N GLN A 321 21.34 -2.82 -12.07
CA GLN A 321 20.07 -2.38 -12.67
C GLN A 321 19.53 -1.10 -12.02
N GLN A 322 19.63 -0.97 -10.70
CA GLN A 322 19.24 0.25 -9.98
C GLN A 322 20.10 1.45 -10.36
N VAL A 323 21.42 1.27 -10.52
CA VAL A 323 22.32 2.33 -10.99
C VAL A 323 21.97 2.75 -12.41
N ALA A 324 21.72 1.80 -13.31
CA ALA A 324 21.31 2.10 -14.68
C ALA A 324 19.98 2.87 -14.74
N GLN A 325 18.99 2.48 -13.92
CA GLN A 325 17.72 3.20 -13.81
C GLN A 325 17.90 4.63 -13.28
N ARG A 326 18.72 4.82 -12.24
CA ARG A 326 19.03 6.16 -11.71
C ARG A 326 19.68 7.05 -12.77
N GLN A 327 20.59 6.51 -13.55
CA GLN A 327 21.23 7.23 -14.66
C GLN A 327 20.22 7.61 -15.75
N ALA A 328 19.31 6.69 -16.12
CA ALA A 328 18.26 6.97 -17.09
C ALA A 328 17.32 8.10 -16.64
N VAL A 329 16.91 8.10 -15.36
CA VAL A 329 16.08 9.18 -14.79
C VAL A 329 16.82 10.52 -14.81
N LEU A 330 18.12 10.51 -14.45
CA LEU A 330 18.93 11.72 -14.45
C LEU A 330 19.08 12.30 -15.87
N GLN A 331 19.27 11.44 -16.86
CA GLN A 331 19.32 11.82 -18.27
C GLN A 331 17.98 12.41 -18.74
N ALA A 332 16.86 11.78 -18.41
CA ALA A 332 15.54 12.28 -18.76
C ALA A 332 15.25 13.66 -18.12
N GLN A 333 15.69 13.89 -16.87
CA GLN A 333 15.58 15.19 -16.22
C GLN A 333 16.44 16.26 -16.90
N GLN A 334 17.68 15.93 -17.27
CA GLN A 334 18.55 16.84 -18.02
C GLN A 334 17.97 17.20 -19.39
N GLU A 335 17.37 16.23 -20.08
CA GLU A 335 16.71 16.46 -21.37
C GLU A 335 15.47 17.34 -21.22
N ALA A 336 14.63 17.10 -20.21
CA ALA A 336 13.48 17.94 -19.91
C ALA A 336 13.88 19.38 -19.60
N GLN A 337 14.95 19.58 -18.82
CA GLN A 337 15.51 20.91 -18.55
C GLN A 337 16.01 21.59 -19.82
N ARG A 338 16.70 20.85 -20.71
CA ARG A 338 17.16 21.37 -22.00
C ARG A 338 15.99 21.80 -22.90
N GLN A 339 14.92 21.00 -22.96
CA GLN A 339 13.72 21.34 -23.73
C GLN A 339 13.03 22.60 -23.18
N ALA A 340 12.90 22.71 -21.86
CA ALA A 340 12.33 23.91 -21.22
C ALA A 340 13.16 25.18 -21.52
N GLN A 341 14.50 25.07 -21.49
CA GLN A 341 15.38 26.19 -21.87
C GLN A 341 15.21 26.57 -23.35
N LEU A 342 15.11 25.60 -24.24
CA LEU A 342 14.89 25.85 -25.67
C LEU A 342 13.55 26.57 -25.92
N GLN A 343 12.49 26.12 -25.25
CA GLN A 343 11.17 26.76 -25.33
C GLN A 343 11.20 28.20 -24.83
N ALA A 344 11.86 28.46 -23.69
CA ALA A 344 12.02 29.80 -23.14
C ALA A 344 12.81 30.72 -24.09
N GLN A 345 13.86 30.22 -24.73
CA GLN A 345 14.62 30.98 -25.74
C GLN A 345 13.78 31.32 -26.97
N GLN A 346 13.01 30.36 -27.48
CA GLN A 346 12.10 30.61 -28.62
C GLN A 346 11.03 31.64 -28.28
N GLU A 347 10.49 31.61 -27.05
CA GLU A 347 9.50 32.58 -26.62
C GLU A 347 10.10 33.99 -26.49
N ALA A 348 11.30 34.11 -25.90
CA ALA A 348 12.01 35.38 -25.83
C ALA A 348 12.31 35.97 -27.23
N GLN A 349 12.69 35.12 -28.20
CA GLN A 349 12.89 35.55 -29.59
C GLN A 349 11.58 36.05 -30.22
N ARG A 350 10.46 35.35 -30.01
CA ARG A 350 9.13 35.80 -30.50
C ARG A 350 8.74 37.15 -29.91
N GLN A 351 8.93 37.35 -28.61
CA GLN A 351 8.63 38.62 -27.95
C GLN A 351 9.51 39.75 -28.49
N ALA A 352 10.81 39.52 -28.68
CA ALA A 352 11.72 40.50 -29.27
C ALA A 352 11.32 40.88 -30.70
N GLN A 353 10.90 39.92 -31.53
CA GLN A 353 10.40 40.18 -32.89
C GLN A 353 9.12 41.01 -32.87
N GLN A 354 8.16 40.68 -32.00
CA GLN A 354 6.92 41.46 -31.83
C GLN A 354 7.23 42.89 -31.39
N GLN A 355 8.15 43.08 -30.45
CA GLN A 355 8.56 44.41 -29.99
C GLN A 355 9.26 45.21 -31.09
N ALA A 356 10.11 44.57 -31.89
CA ALA A 356 10.74 45.21 -33.06
C ALA A 356 9.72 45.61 -34.13
N GLN A 357 8.68 44.79 -34.36
CA GLN A 357 7.58 45.12 -35.26
C GLN A 357 6.74 46.31 -34.76
N GLN A 358 6.46 46.36 -33.46
CA GLN A 358 5.74 47.49 -32.86
C GLN A 358 6.55 48.78 -32.89
N ASN A 359 7.88 48.70 -32.71
CA ASN A 359 8.77 49.86 -32.82
C ASN A 359 8.92 50.39 -34.25
N SER A 360 8.71 49.54 -35.27
CA SER A 360 8.75 49.93 -36.69
C SER A 360 7.38 50.35 -37.25
N THR A 361 6.31 50.15 -36.49
CA THR A 361 4.95 50.60 -36.86
C THR A 361 4.74 52.02 -36.33
N TYR A 362 4.49 52.98 -37.22
CA TYR A 362 4.22 54.36 -36.85
C TYR A 362 2.71 54.64 -36.83
N VAL A 363 2.29 55.45 -35.86
CA VAL A 363 0.91 55.91 -35.68
C VAL A 363 0.86 57.42 -35.54
N TYR A 364 -0.32 57.98 -35.79
CA TYR A 364 -0.57 59.41 -35.82
C TYR A 364 -1.33 59.84 -34.57
N ILE A 365 -0.83 60.87 -33.89
CA ILE A 365 -1.41 61.45 -32.68
C ILE A 365 -1.96 62.85 -33.00
N PRO A 366 -3.25 63.13 -32.68
CA PRO A 366 -3.82 64.45 -32.84
C PRO A 366 -3.23 65.44 -31.83
N ARG A 367 -3.24 66.73 -32.20
CA ARG A 367 -2.87 67.82 -31.29
C ARG A 367 -3.72 67.86 -30.01
N THR A 368 -4.98 67.39 -30.09
CA THR A 368 -5.90 67.28 -28.97
C THR A 368 -6.57 65.90 -28.97
N GLY A 369 -6.61 65.23 -27.82
CA GLY A 369 -7.23 63.91 -27.65
C GLY A 369 -6.31 62.85 -27.07
N SER A 370 -6.88 61.68 -26.79
CA SER A 370 -6.22 60.56 -26.09
C SER A 370 -6.13 59.28 -26.93
N LYS A 371 -6.32 59.38 -28.25
CA LYS A 371 -6.30 58.21 -29.16
C LYS A 371 -5.22 58.30 -30.22
N TYR A 372 -4.64 57.15 -30.60
CA TYR A 372 -3.72 57.02 -31.73
C TYR A 372 -4.43 56.44 -32.97
N HIS A 373 -3.91 56.77 -34.15
CA HIS A 373 -4.55 56.47 -35.44
C HIS A 373 -3.57 55.81 -36.43
N SER A 374 -4.04 54.83 -37.19
CA SER A 374 -3.25 54.16 -38.25
C SER A 374 -3.22 54.96 -39.55
N ASN A 375 -4.20 55.87 -39.73
CA ASN A 375 -4.39 56.68 -40.91
C ASN A 375 -4.33 58.17 -40.54
N PRO A 376 -3.44 58.98 -41.14
CA PRO A 376 -3.28 60.40 -40.80
C PRO A 376 -4.52 61.25 -41.16
N ASN A 377 -5.40 60.74 -42.02
CA ASN A 377 -6.62 61.43 -42.45
C ASN A 377 -7.87 61.00 -41.65
N CYS A 378 -7.72 60.12 -40.66
CA CYS A 378 -8.84 59.68 -39.84
C CYS A 378 -9.44 60.85 -39.05
N SER A 379 -10.77 61.03 -39.13
CA SER A 379 -11.52 62.06 -38.39
C SER A 379 -11.10 63.51 -38.66
N ASN A 380 -10.61 63.84 -39.87
CA ASN A 380 -10.25 65.21 -40.28
C ASN A 380 -9.20 65.88 -39.38
N MET A 381 -8.25 65.09 -38.87
CA MET A 381 -7.18 65.56 -38.02
C MET A 381 -6.26 66.55 -38.74
N LYS A 382 -5.93 67.66 -38.08
CA LYS A 382 -5.01 68.68 -38.63
C LYS A 382 -3.62 68.53 -38.01
N ASN A 383 -2.61 68.34 -38.85
CA ASN A 383 -1.19 68.26 -38.49
C ASN A 383 -0.88 67.22 -37.40
N PRO A 384 -1.15 65.91 -37.64
CA PRO A 384 -0.79 64.86 -36.68
C PRO A 384 0.72 64.74 -36.47
N THR A 385 1.11 64.37 -35.25
CA THR A 385 2.49 63.92 -34.96
C THR A 385 2.60 62.41 -35.20
N SER A 386 3.61 61.98 -35.95
CA SER A 386 3.90 60.56 -36.16
C SER A 386 4.89 60.06 -35.10
N ILE A 387 4.52 59.01 -34.36
CA ILE A 387 5.37 58.35 -33.36
C ILE A 387 5.24 56.82 -33.49
N PRO A 388 6.23 56.03 -33.03
CA PRO A 388 6.08 54.58 -32.95
C PRO A 388 4.85 54.16 -32.12
N LEU A 389 4.17 53.08 -32.54
CA LEU A 389 3.01 52.52 -31.87
C LEU A 389 3.30 52.18 -30.41
N SER A 390 4.49 51.61 -30.14
CA SER A 390 4.95 51.29 -28.79
C SER A 390 5.04 52.52 -27.89
N GLN A 391 5.52 53.65 -28.43
CA GLN A 391 5.59 54.93 -27.71
C GLN A 391 4.19 55.50 -27.44
N ALA A 392 3.27 55.42 -28.40
CA ALA A 392 1.88 55.84 -28.21
C ALA A 392 1.20 55.04 -27.09
N GLN A 393 1.37 53.71 -27.08
CA GLN A 393 0.82 52.83 -26.05
C GLN A 393 1.44 53.09 -24.67
N SER A 394 2.76 53.28 -24.59
CA SER A 394 3.43 53.58 -23.31
C SER A 394 3.04 54.93 -22.72
N GLN A 395 2.68 55.88 -23.57
CA GLN A 395 2.13 57.18 -23.16
C GLN A 395 0.62 57.13 -22.84
N GLY A 396 0.01 55.94 -22.90
CA GLY A 396 -1.38 55.70 -22.49
C GLY A 396 -2.44 56.00 -23.57
N TYR A 397 -2.03 56.32 -24.80
CA TYR A 397 -2.98 56.55 -25.89
C TYR A 397 -3.71 55.26 -26.26
N GLN A 398 -5.01 55.36 -26.50
CA GLN A 398 -5.87 54.23 -26.86
C GLN A 398 -6.10 54.15 -28.37
N PRO A 399 -6.36 52.97 -28.96
CA PRO A 399 -6.63 52.86 -30.39
C PRO A 399 -7.90 53.63 -30.79
N CYS A 400 -7.87 54.32 -31.93
CA CYS A 400 -9.07 54.88 -32.53
C CYS A 400 -9.93 53.79 -33.17
N SER A 401 -11.13 53.57 -32.64
CA SER A 401 -12.11 52.58 -33.12
C SER A 401 -12.60 52.75 -34.57
N LYS A 402 -12.17 53.80 -35.28
CA LYS A 402 -12.50 54.03 -36.70
C LYS A 402 -11.44 53.53 -37.66
N CYS A 403 -10.19 53.45 -37.22
CA CYS A 403 -9.06 53.09 -38.08
C CYS A 403 -8.18 51.98 -37.50
N TYR A 404 -8.53 51.42 -36.34
CA TYR A 404 -7.88 50.28 -35.69
C TYR A 404 -8.91 49.23 -35.30
#